data_AF-A0A7X3XHN4-F1
#
_entry.id   AF-A0A7X3XHN4-F1
#
_cell.length_a   1.000
_cell.length_b   1.000
_cell.length_c   1.000
_cell.angle_alpha   90.00
_cell.angle_beta   90.00
_cell.angle_gamma   90.00
#
_symmetry.space_group_name_H-M   'P 1'
#
loop_
_entity.id
_entity.type
_entity.pdbx_description
1 polymer ?
#
loop_
_entity_poly.entity_id
_entity_poly.type
_entity_poly.pdbx_seq_one_letter_code
_entity_poly.pdbx_strand_id
1 'polypeptide(L)'
;MDTKQAHFNEMPKHPFPQKRPDVKIAESDDRIFEVDCPELQWWFAVPEMGDPHLRAEYDANTLELDAIVEITPTTAAIIRDIDCVELRVREWLAPRDWPAVCPPDLIYATLNDTHTRWISVVDMIDGEAVFYTIGDESFEEQWGGPLKRRIVDDGRYQLQTDGSYKITDGHGFGAGTYDVTIGENTFHCLRVLDVDISNPHGGELAEVFVESGGRTIFFRRYDGRYLRGHDLVSKYPNNRRIVINDIVYVHSDCSGWAHDQLTSESLRPIS
;
A
#
# COMPACT_ATOMS: atom_id res chain seq x y z
N MET A 1 26.62 -11.49 5.84
CA MET A 1 25.18 -11.30 5.60
C MET A 1 24.91 -12.04 4.33
N ASP A 2 24.60 -13.33 4.47
CA ASP A 2 24.32 -14.18 3.32
C ASP A 2 22.94 -13.80 2.78
N THR A 3 22.92 -13.45 1.50
CA THR A 3 21.73 -13.20 0.70
C THR A 3 20.83 -14.43 0.77
N LYS A 4 19.68 -14.32 1.44
CA LYS A 4 18.58 -15.29 1.28
C LYS A 4 18.35 -15.45 -0.22
N GLN A 5 18.44 -16.69 -0.68
CA GLN A 5 18.26 -17.06 -2.07
C GLN A 5 16.87 -16.59 -2.50
N ALA A 6 16.78 -15.69 -3.47
CA ALA A 6 15.51 -15.26 -4.02
C ALA A 6 14.78 -16.50 -4.56
N HIS A 7 13.78 -16.97 -3.81
CA HIS A 7 12.85 -17.95 -4.31
C HIS A 7 12.03 -17.24 -5.38
N PHE A 8 12.44 -17.37 -6.64
CA PHE A 8 11.58 -17.05 -7.76
C PHE A 8 10.42 -18.04 -7.71
N ASN A 9 9.35 -17.67 -7.00
CA ASN A 9 8.12 -18.46 -7.02
C ASN A 9 7.58 -18.50 -8.44
N GLU A 10 6.82 -19.53 -8.77
CA GLU A 10 6.06 -19.55 -10.02
C GLU A 10 5.11 -18.35 -10.06
N MET A 11 5.04 -17.65 -11.20
CA MET A 11 4.16 -16.50 -11.35
C MET A 11 2.71 -16.94 -11.17
N PRO A 12 1.96 -16.37 -10.20
CA PRO A 12 0.57 -16.74 -10.00
C PRO A 12 -0.27 -16.34 -11.22
N LYS A 13 -1.39 -17.03 -11.45
CA LYS A 13 -2.30 -16.66 -12.53
C LYS A 13 -2.94 -15.31 -12.19
N HIS A 14 -2.71 -14.31 -13.03
CA HIS A 14 -3.16 -12.94 -12.77
C HIS A 14 -3.82 -12.28 -13.99
N PRO A 15 -4.66 -11.25 -13.78
CA PRO A 15 -5.30 -10.49 -14.86
C PRO A 15 -4.45 -9.33 -15.40
N PHE A 16 -3.35 -8.97 -14.72
CA PHE A 16 -2.57 -7.78 -15.04
C PHE A 16 -1.81 -7.87 -16.37
N PRO A 17 -1.80 -6.80 -17.19
CA PRO A 17 -1.01 -6.76 -18.41
C PRO A 17 0.49 -6.60 -18.10
N GLN A 18 1.34 -7.00 -19.05
CA GLN A 18 2.81 -6.89 -18.94
C GLN A 18 3.33 -5.44 -18.94
N LYS A 19 2.57 -4.52 -19.52
CA LYS A 19 2.83 -3.08 -19.45
C LYS A 19 1.72 -2.43 -18.66
N ARG A 20 2.07 -1.52 -17.75
CA ARG A 20 1.11 -0.78 -16.94
C ARG A 20 0.10 -0.07 -17.86
N PRO A 21 -1.20 -0.20 -17.61
CA PRO A 21 -2.20 0.63 -18.26
C PRO A 21 -1.90 2.12 -18.05
N ASP A 22 -2.38 2.95 -18.98
CA ASP A 22 -2.34 4.41 -18.79
C ASP A 22 -3.13 4.80 -17.54
N VAL A 23 -2.51 5.63 -16.69
CA VAL A 23 -3.15 6.15 -15.47
C VAL A 23 -3.31 7.66 -15.58
N LYS A 24 -4.55 8.14 -15.47
CA LYS A 24 -4.90 9.56 -15.41
C LYS A 24 -5.61 9.84 -14.09
N ILE A 25 -5.22 10.91 -13.43
CA ILE A 25 -5.79 11.32 -12.14
C ILE A 25 -6.24 12.76 -12.34
N ALA A 26 -7.54 13.01 -12.19
CA ALA A 26 -8.14 14.33 -12.30
C ALA A 26 -8.89 14.64 -11.00
N GLU A 27 -8.74 15.86 -10.48
CA GLU A 27 -9.50 16.30 -9.32
C GLU A 27 -11.00 16.38 -9.68
N SER A 28 -11.85 16.00 -8.73
CA SER A 28 -13.31 16.03 -8.87
C SER A 28 -13.93 16.97 -7.83
N ASP A 29 -14.90 17.77 -8.27
CA ASP A 29 -15.74 18.60 -7.40
C ASP A 29 -16.86 17.80 -6.71
N ASP A 30 -17.22 16.61 -7.22
CA ASP A 30 -18.08 15.66 -6.51
C ASP A 30 -17.27 15.05 -5.36
N ARG A 31 -17.72 15.24 -4.12
CA ARG A 31 -16.91 15.02 -2.91
C ARG A 31 -17.25 13.72 -2.21
N ILE A 32 -16.21 12.95 -1.91
CA ILE A 32 -16.24 11.86 -0.93
C ILE A 32 -15.69 12.38 0.40
N PHE A 33 -16.52 12.42 1.44
CA PHE A 33 -16.10 12.83 2.79
C PHE A 33 -15.62 11.67 3.65
N GLU A 34 -16.12 10.48 3.37
CA GLU A 34 -15.78 9.26 4.10
C GLU A 34 -15.92 8.07 3.16
N VAL A 35 -15.00 7.12 3.28
CA VAL A 35 -15.08 5.81 2.62
C VAL A 35 -14.81 4.72 3.64
N ASP A 36 -15.57 3.64 3.54
CA ASP A 36 -15.39 2.45 4.37
C ASP A 36 -14.43 1.47 3.67
N CYS A 37 -13.18 1.40 4.11
CA CYS A 37 -12.13 0.56 3.52
C CYS A 37 -11.82 -0.65 4.43
N PRO A 38 -12.36 -1.85 4.14
CA PRO A 38 -12.16 -3.05 4.96
C PRO A 38 -10.80 -3.73 4.72
N GLU A 39 -9.93 -3.14 3.91
CA GLU A 39 -8.61 -3.68 3.63
C GLU A 39 -7.66 -3.49 4.82
N LEU A 40 -6.73 -4.43 4.97
CA LEU A 40 -5.52 -4.20 5.72
C LEU A 40 -4.75 -3.08 5.04
N GLN A 41 -4.65 -1.95 5.72
CA GLN A 41 -4.19 -0.72 5.08
C GLN A 41 -2.83 -0.94 4.45
N TRP A 42 -2.80 -0.62 3.16
CA TRP A 42 -1.66 -0.68 2.23
C TRP A 42 -1.19 -2.09 1.85
N TRP A 43 -1.91 -3.13 2.28
CA TRP A 43 -1.74 -4.52 1.82
C TRP A 43 -2.87 -4.99 0.89
N PHE A 44 -3.95 -4.20 0.79
CA PHE A 44 -5.09 -4.37 -0.13
C PHE A 44 -5.85 -5.71 0.00
N ALA A 45 -5.65 -6.42 1.10
CA ALA A 45 -6.35 -7.66 1.42
C ALA A 45 -7.42 -7.40 2.46
N VAL A 46 -8.62 -7.97 2.25
CA VAL A 46 -9.69 -7.98 3.25
C VAL A 46 -9.54 -9.24 4.11
N PRO A 47 -9.41 -9.12 5.46
CA PRO A 47 -9.32 -10.25 6.40
C PRO A 47 -10.57 -11.12 6.53
N GLU A 48 -11.13 -11.58 5.41
CA GLU A 48 -12.31 -12.43 5.34
C GLU A 48 -12.07 -13.60 4.38
N MET A 49 -12.74 -14.72 4.63
CA MET A 49 -12.67 -15.86 3.72
C MET A 49 -13.30 -15.51 2.37
N GLY A 50 -12.61 -15.85 1.28
CA GLY A 50 -13.09 -15.54 -0.07
C GLY A 50 -12.02 -15.75 -1.13
N ASP A 51 -12.16 -15.01 -2.22
CA ASP A 51 -11.21 -15.03 -3.33
C ASP A 51 -9.85 -14.40 -2.96
N PRO A 52 -8.76 -14.79 -3.64
CA PRO A 52 -7.46 -14.15 -3.46
C PRO A 52 -7.49 -12.66 -3.83
N HIS A 53 -6.75 -11.86 -3.07
CA HIS A 53 -6.48 -10.46 -3.38
C HIS A 53 -5.16 -10.37 -4.14
N LEU A 54 -5.18 -9.70 -5.30
CA LEU A 54 -4.03 -9.59 -6.18
C LEU A 54 -3.63 -8.13 -6.36
N ARG A 55 -2.32 -7.86 -6.30
CA ARG A 55 -1.73 -6.60 -6.74
C ARG A 55 -0.56 -6.84 -7.69
N ALA A 56 -0.36 -5.89 -8.59
CA ALA A 56 0.78 -5.81 -9.48
C ALA A 56 1.59 -4.56 -9.15
N GLU A 57 2.91 -4.69 -9.24
CA GLU A 57 3.84 -3.57 -9.14
C GLU A 57 4.49 -3.34 -10.50
N TYR A 58 4.48 -2.08 -10.92
CA TYR A 58 5.03 -1.66 -12.20
C TYR A 58 6.12 -0.62 -11.99
N ASP A 59 7.25 -0.79 -12.68
CA ASP A 59 8.30 0.23 -12.73
C ASP A 59 7.73 1.56 -13.19
N ALA A 60 7.90 2.63 -12.40
CA ALA A 60 7.32 3.93 -12.72
C ALA A 60 7.94 4.58 -13.97
N ASN A 61 9.15 4.16 -14.39
CA ASN A 61 9.84 4.68 -15.56
C ASN A 61 9.61 3.83 -16.81
N THR A 62 9.77 2.51 -16.70
CA THR A 62 9.67 1.56 -17.83
C THR A 62 8.26 1.03 -18.06
N LEU A 63 7.39 1.19 -17.06
CA LEU A 63 6.02 0.69 -17.02
C LEU A 63 5.91 -0.84 -17.12
N GLU A 64 7.02 -1.55 -16.90
CA GLU A 64 7.07 -3.02 -16.96
C GLU A 64 6.52 -3.62 -15.68
N LEU A 65 5.81 -4.73 -15.83
CA LEU A 65 5.37 -5.52 -14.71
C LEU A 65 6.59 -6.13 -14.02
N ASP A 66 6.76 -5.79 -12.76
CA ASP A 66 7.93 -6.12 -11.99
C ASP A 66 7.65 -7.03 -10.81
N ALA A 67 6.44 -6.98 -10.26
CA ALA A 67 6.01 -7.93 -9.24
C ALA A 67 4.53 -8.24 -9.32
N ILE A 68 4.17 -9.42 -8.84
CA ILE A 68 2.80 -9.81 -8.53
C ILE A 68 2.77 -10.33 -7.11
N VAL A 69 1.88 -9.78 -6.30
CA VAL A 69 1.60 -10.28 -4.95
C VAL A 69 0.18 -10.81 -4.90
N GLU A 70 0.05 -12.07 -4.50
CA GLU A 70 -1.21 -12.75 -4.21
C GLU A 70 -1.33 -12.94 -2.70
N ILE A 71 -2.45 -12.49 -2.14
CA ILE A 71 -2.80 -12.69 -0.73
C ILE A 71 -4.08 -13.53 -0.69
N THR A 72 -3.96 -14.78 -0.28
CA THR A 72 -5.07 -15.74 -0.26
C THR A 72 -5.55 -15.97 1.16
N PRO A 73 -6.82 -15.68 1.49
CA PRO A 73 -7.45 -16.15 2.72
C PRO A 73 -7.58 -17.68 2.70
N THR A 74 -7.01 -18.37 3.68
CA THR A 74 -6.91 -19.85 3.69
C THR A 74 -7.70 -20.50 4.81
N THR A 75 -7.64 -19.96 6.02
CA THR A 75 -8.16 -20.65 7.22
C THR A 75 -8.65 -19.65 8.26
N ALA A 76 -9.81 -19.90 8.88
CA ALA A 76 -10.23 -19.19 10.08
C ALA A 76 -9.40 -19.66 11.29
N ALA A 77 -8.92 -18.73 12.11
CA ALA A 77 -8.03 -18.99 13.24
C ALA A 77 -8.45 -18.19 14.48
N ILE A 78 -7.99 -18.64 15.65
CA ILE A 78 -8.15 -17.92 16.91
C ILE A 78 -6.76 -17.79 17.54
N ILE A 79 -6.31 -16.55 17.74
CA ILE A 79 -5.03 -16.26 18.39
C ILE A 79 -5.31 -15.35 19.58
N ARG A 80 -4.93 -15.79 20.80
CA ARG A 80 -5.18 -15.06 22.05
C ARG A 80 -6.66 -14.63 22.19
N ASP A 81 -7.58 -15.55 21.93
CA ASP A 81 -9.04 -15.34 21.96
C ASP A 81 -9.58 -14.28 20.96
N ILE A 82 -8.82 -13.98 19.90
CA ILE A 82 -9.23 -13.09 18.81
C ILE A 82 -9.50 -13.93 17.56
N ASP A 83 -10.74 -13.86 17.06
CA ASP A 83 -11.10 -14.42 15.76
C ASP A 83 -10.34 -13.68 14.64
N CYS A 84 -9.64 -14.44 13.81
CA CYS A 84 -8.83 -13.93 12.72
C CYS A 84 -8.83 -14.90 11.52
N VAL A 85 -8.24 -14.44 10.42
CA VAL A 85 -8.09 -15.21 9.18
C VAL A 85 -6.60 -15.31 8.87
N GLU A 86 -6.16 -16.52 8.53
CA GLU A 86 -4.86 -16.78 7.92
C GLU A 86 -4.89 -16.28 6.46
N LEU A 87 -3.95 -15.40 6.13
CA LEU A 87 -3.70 -14.83 4.82
C LEU A 87 -2.32 -15.32 4.37
N ARG A 88 -2.28 -16.14 3.32
CA ARG A 88 -1.02 -16.60 2.74
C ARG A 88 -0.57 -15.65 1.64
N VAL A 89 0.66 -15.19 1.73
CA VAL A 89 1.26 -14.31 0.73
C VAL A 89 2.12 -15.11 -0.22
N ARG A 90 1.98 -14.84 -1.51
CA ARG A 90 2.89 -15.32 -2.54
C ARG A 90 3.30 -14.14 -3.38
N GLU A 91 4.60 -14.03 -3.61
CA GLU A 91 5.14 -13.01 -4.48
C GLU A 91 5.91 -13.67 -5.62
N TRP A 92 5.68 -13.13 -6.81
CA TRP A 92 6.54 -13.31 -7.96
C TRP A 92 7.23 -11.97 -8.26
N LEU A 93 8.54 -12.03 -8.50
CA LEU A 93 9.35 -10.90 -8.93
C LEU A 93 9.90 -11.17 -10.33
N ALA A 94 9.87 -10.14 -11.18
CA ALA A 94 10.56 -10.17 -12.46
C ALA A 94 12.07 -10.40 -12.23
N PRO A 95 12.77 -11.12 -13.13
CA PRO A 95 14.21 -11.34 -13.00
C PRO A 95 14.97 -10.02 -13.20
N ARG A 96 15.24 -9.32 -12.09
CA ARG A 96 16.03 -8.08 -12.03
C ARG A 96 17.06 -8.19 -10.89
N ASP A 97 18.11 -7.37 -10.96
CA ASP A 97 19.14 -7.25 -9.90
C ASP A 97 18.60 -6.47 -8.69
N TRP A 98 17.47 -6.93 -8.16
CA TRP A 98 16.81 -6.30 -7.03
C TRP A 98 17.19 -6.97 -5.73
N PRO A 99 17.38 -6.21 -4.64
CA PRO A 99 17.36 -6.83 -3.33
C PRO A 99 15.99 -7.48 -3.17
N ALA A 100 15.97 -8.79 -2.91
CA ALA A 100 14.73 -9.48 -2.58
C ALA A 100 14.15 -8.84 -1.31
N VAL A 101 13.07 -8.09 -1.46
CA VAL A 101 12.23 -7.68 -0.35
C VAL A 101 11.25 -8.83 -0.17
N CYS A 102 11.52 -9.72 0.77
CA CYS A 102 10.60 -10.83 1.00
C CYS A 102 9.42 -10.32 1.84
N PRO A 103 8.18 -10.31 1.32
CA PRO A 103 7.01 -10.18 2.18
C PRO A 103 6.96 -11.36 3.15
N PRO A 104 6.23 -11.23 4.27
CA PRO A 104 6.02 -12.35 5.18
C PRO A 104 5.24 -13.46 4.46
N ASP A 105 5.52 -14.70 4.82
CA ASP A 105 4.89 -15.86 4.18
C ASP A 105 3.41 -16.03 4.59
N LEU A 106 3.13 -15.76 5.87
CA LEU A 106 1.79 -15.86 6.44
C LEU A 106 1.49 -14.64 7.31
N ILE A 107 0.23 -14.22 7.26
CA ILE A 107 -0.28 -13.18 8.12
C ILE A 107 -1.59 -13.65 8.73
N TYR A 108 -1.80 -13.35 9.99
CA TYR A 108 -3.08 -13.51 10.67
C TYR A 108 -3.64 -12.13 10.94
N ALA A 109 -4.86 -11.89 10.45
CA ALA A 109 -5.49 -10.59 10.54
C ALA A 109 -6.96 -10.71 10.91
N THR A 110 -7.50 -9.66 11.51
CA THR A 110 -8.93 -9.58 11.85
C THR A 110 -9.54 -8.33 11.22
N LEU A 111 -10.82 -8.43 10.92
CA LEU A 111 -11.69 -7.35 10.50
C LEU A 111 -12.94 -7.39 11.38
N ASN A 112 -13.33 -6.23 11.88
CA ASN A 112 -14.62 -6.02 12.53
C ASN A 112 -15.28 -4.75 11.99
N ASP A 113 -16.45 -4.41 12.53
CA ASP A 113 -17.27 -3.26 12.10
C ASP A 113 -16.54 -1.91 12.08
N THR A 114 -15.40 -1.78 12.76
CA THR A 114 -14.70 -0.52 12.98
C THR A 114 -13.21 -0.54 12.60
N HIS A 115 -12.55 -1.70 12.65
CA HIS A 115 -11.10 -1.79 12.47
C HIS A 115 -10.67 -3.03 11.68
N THR A 116 -9.56 -2.89 10.97
CA THR A 116 -8.67 -3.98 10.58
C THR A 116 -7.48 -4.03 11.52
N ARG A 117 -6.89 -5.22 11.72
CA ARG A 117 -5.71 -5.35 12.59
C ARG A 117 -4.88 -6.57 12.23
N TRP A 118 -3.56 -6.39 12.23
CA TRP A 118 -2.60 -7.50 12.26
C TRP A 118 -2.57 -8.16 13.63
N ILE A 119 -2.65 -9.49 13.65
CA ILE A 119 -2.63 -10.30 14.86
C ILE A 119 -1.30 -11.03 15.00
N SER A 120 -0.81 -11.61 13.91
CA SER A 120 0.50 -12.24 13.85
C SER A 120 1.05 -12.21 12.43
N VAL A 121 2.36 -12.10 12.29
CA VAL A 121 3.09 -12.22 11.03
C VAL A 121 4.13 -13.32 11.19
N VAL A 122 4.26 -14.15 10.16
CA VAL A 122 5.17 -15.29 10.17
C VAL A 122 6.12 -15.20 9.00
N ASP A 123 7.41 -15.22 9.33
CA ASP A 123 8.50 -15.30 8.37
C ASP A 123 9.13 -16.68 8.38
N MET A 124 9.44 -17.23 7.20
CA MET A 124 10.32 -18.38 7.09
C MET A 124 11.78 -17.92 7.05
N ILE A 125 12.53 -18.24 8.10
CA ILE A 125 13.96 -17.93 8.24
C ILE A 125 14.72 -19.24 8.38
N ASP A 126 15.56 -19.57 7.39
CA ASP A 126 16.39 -20.78 7.38
C ASP A 126 15.61 -22.09 7.62
N GLY A 127 14.36 -22.15 7.14
CA GLY A 127 13.46 -23.29 7.30
C GLY A 127 12.66 -23.31 8.61
N GLU A 128 12.87 -22.33 9.48
CA GLU A 128 12.11 -22.14 10.72
C GLU A 128 11.03 -21.06 10.54
N ALA A 129 9.84 -21.32 11.07
CA ALA A 129 8.77 -20.34 11.12
C ALA A 129 8.97 -19.44 12.35
N VAL A 130 9.23 -18.16 12.13
CA VAL A 130 9.39 -17.15 13.18
C VAL A 130 8.11 -16.33 13.27
N PHE A 131 7.48 -16.35 14.44
CA PHE A 131 6.22 -15.66 14.69
C PHE A 131 6.47 -14.34 15.41
N TYR A 132 5.92 -13.28 14.86
CA TYR A 132 5.77 -11.98 15.51
C TYR A 132 4.28 -11.79 15.78
N THR A 133 3.89 -11.57 17.03
CA THR A 133 2.48 -11.54 17.45
C THR A 133 2.20 -10.29 18.27
N ILE A 134 0.95 -9.84 18.28
CA ILE A 134 0.51 -8.78 19.20
C ILE A 134 0.98 -9.03 20.64
N GLY A 135 1.54 -7.99 21.26
CA GLY A 135 2.15 -8.04 22.59
C GLY A 135 3.61 -8.49 22.63
N ASP A 136 4.20 -8.92 21.51
CA ASP A 136 5.66 -9.06 21.39
C ASP A 136 6.31 -7.67 21.28
N GLU A 137 7.58 -7.57 21.67
CA GLU A 137 8.32 -6.29 21.59
C GLU A 137 8.38 -5.78 20.14
N SER A 138 8.11 -4.49 19.95
CA SER A 138 8.12 -3.80 18.64
C SER A 138 7.10 -4.29 17.60
N PHE A 139 6.18 -5.22 17.92
CA PHE A 139 5.18 -5.68 16.95
C PHE A 139 4.32 -4.53 16.42
N GLU A 140 3.73 -3.74 17.33
CA GLU A 140 2.86 -2.62 16.96
C GLU A 140 3.62 -1.46 16.30
N GLU A 141 4.93 -1.34 16.54
CA GLU A 141 5.76 -0.36 15.85
C GLU A 141 6.01 -0.75 14.38
N GLN A 142 6.21 -2.05 14.12
CA GLN A 142 6.50 -2.55 12.78
C GLN A 142 5.25 -2.75 11.93
N TRP A 143 4.19 -3.31 12.52
CA TRP A 143 2.98 -3.69 11.80
C TRP A 143 1.82 -2.72 12.04
N GLY A 144 1.91 -1.89 13.08
CA GLY A 144 0.86 -0.96 13.46
C GLY A 144 -0.13 -1.55 14.47
N GLY A 145 -0.95 -0.66 15.02
CA GLY A 145 -2.06 -1.01 15.91
C GLY A 145 -3.34 -1.35 15.14
N PRO A 146 -4.50 -1.39 15.84
CA PRO A 146 -5.80 -1.42 15.17
C PRO A 146 -5.98 -0.19 14.27
N LEU A 147 -6.28 -0.41 13.00
CA LEU A 147 -6.45 0.63 11.99
C LEU A 147 -7.93 0.82 11.68
N LYS A 148 -8.40 2.06 11.70
CA LYS A 148 -9.80 2.38 11.41
C LYS A 148 -10.10 2.11 9.94
N ARG A 149 -11.16 1.33 9.68
CA ARG A 149 -11.61 1.06 8.30
C ARG A 149 -12.25 2.29 7.63
N ARG A 150 -12.90 3.14 8.43
CA ARG A 150 -13.49 4.40 7.95
C ARG A 150 -12.40 5.45 7.76
N ILE A 151 -12.13 5.78 6.50
CA ILE A 151 -11.19 6.81 6.10
C ILE A 151 -11.99 8.09 5.84
N VAL A 152 -11.67 9.16 6.56
CA VAL A 152 -12.36 10.44 6.51
C VAL A 152 -11.48 11.50 5.86
N ASP A 153 -12.07 12.36 5.04
CA ASP A 153 -11.52 13.66 4.66
C ASP A 153 -12.12 14.74 5.56
N ASP A 154 -11.38 15.13 6.59
CA ASP A 154 -11.75 16.19 7.52
C ASP A 154 -11.00 17.50 7.22
N GLY A 155 -10.38 17.60 6.04
CA GLY A 155 -9.56 18.76 5.66
C GLY A 155 -8.19 18.80 6.34
N ARG A 156 -7.68 17.67 6.86
CA ARG A 156 -6.30 17.56 7.33
C ARG A 156 -5.31 18.05 6.27
N TYR A 157 -5.48 17.65 5.02
CA TYR A 157 -4.59 18.02 3.93
C TYR A 157 -5.19 19.14 3.08
N GLN A 158 -4.65 20.35 3.21
CA GLN A 158 -5.05 21.50 2.39
C GLN A 158 -4.12 21.68 1.21
N LEU A 159 -4.61 21.40 0.01
CA LEU A 159 -3.88 21.66 -1.24
C LEU A 159 -3.67 23.16 -1.43
N GLN A 160 -2.43 23.56 -1.69
CA GLN A 160 -2.00 24.93 -1.93
C GLN A 160 -1.95 25.19 -3.45
N THR A 161 -1.89 26.47 -3.83
CA THR A 161 -1.87 26.89 -5.25
C THR A 161 -0.63 26.41 -6.01
N ASP A 162 0.46 26.10 -5.32
CA ASP A 162 1.70 25.56 -5.90
C ASP A 162 1.70 24.02 -5.99
N GLY A 163 0.61 23.37 -5.59
CA GLY A 163 0.46 21.92 -5.57
C GLY A 163 1.02 21.23 -4.33
N SER A 164 1.57 21.97 -3.36
CA SER A 164 1.96 21.43 -2.05
C SER A 164 0.74 21.25 -1.13
N TYR A 165 0.91 20.47 -0.07
CA TYR A 165 -0.10 20.32 0.98
C TYR A 165 0.36 20.98 2.28
N LYS A 166 -0.58 21.59 2.99
CA LYS A 166 -0.42 22.00 4.38
C LYS A 166 -1.27 21.11 5.27
N ILE A 167 -0.68 20.58 6.34
CA ILE A 167 -1.40 19.81 7.36
C ILE A 167 -2.07 20.78 8.35
N THR A 168 -3.33 20.50 8.68
CA THR A 168 -4.12 21.18 9.71
C THR A 168 -4.25 20.31 10.97
N ASP A 169 -5.10 20.71 11.92
CA ASP A 169 -5.40 19.93 13.13
C ASP A 169 -6.32 18.72 12.87
N GLY A 170 -6.72 18.48 11.61
CA GLY A 170 -7.46 17.28 11.22
C GLY A 170 -6.67 15.99 11.45
N HIS A 171 -7.38 14.87 11.56
CA HIS A 171 -6.81 13.55 11.82
C HIS A 171 -7.13 12.53 10.72
N GLY A 172 -8.03 12.87 9.80
CA GLY A 172 -8.37 12.05 8.64
C GLY A 172 -7.17 11.81 7.72
N PHE A 173 -7.28 10.80 6.86
CA PHE A 173 -6.29 10.55 5.82
C PHE A 173 -6.74 11.06 4.44
N GLY A 174 -8.01 11.42 4.28
CA GLY A 174 -8.56 11.94 3.03
C GLY A 174 -7.90 13.27 2.64
N ALA A 175 -7.57 13.38 1.36
CA ALA A 175 -6.83 14.49 0.76
C ALA A 175 -7.44 14.93 -0.58
N GLY A 176 -8.77 15.03 -0.62
CA GLY A 176 -9.54 15.40 -1.79
C GLY A 176 -10.10 14.20 -2.58
N THR A 177 -11.01 14.51 -3.50
CA THR A 177 -11.70 13.52 -4.34
C THR A 177 -11.21 13.62 -5.78
N TYR A 178 -11.03 12.48 -6.42
CA TYR A 178 -10.41 12.37 -7.73
C TYR A 178 -11.10 11.32 -8.59
N ASP A 179 -11.23 11.61 -9.87
CA ASP A 179 -11.52 10.60 -10.88
C ASP A 179 -10.20 9.99 -11.37
N VAL A 180 -10.04 8.70 -11.15
CA VAL A 180 -8.84 7.94 -11.50
C VAL A 180 -9.16 6.99 -12.64
N THR A 181 -8.63 7.28 -13.82
CA THR A 181 -8.75 6.42 -14.99
C THR A 181 -7.55 5.48 -15.09
N ILE A 182 -7.79 4.17 -15.17
CA ILE A 182 -6.79 3.12 -15.37
C ILE A 182 -7.20 2.32 -16.62
N GLY A 183 -6.46 2.51 -17.71
CA GLY A 183 -6.86 1.99 -19.02
C GLY A 183 -8.20 2.59 -19.46
N GLU A 184 -9.24 1.75 -19.55
CA GLU A 184 -10.59 2.15 -19.95
C GLU A 184 -11.54 2.39 -18.76
N ASN A 185 -11.13 2.03 -17.54
CA ASN A 185 -11.96 2.13 -16.34
C ASN A 185 -11.71 3.45 -15.62
N THR A 186 -12.76 4.17 -15.22
CA THR A 186 -12.66 5.41 -14.43
C THR A 186 -13.37 5.28 -13.10
N PHE A 187 -12.64 5.42 -12.01
CA PHE A 187 -13.15 5.25 -10.65
C PHE A 187 -13.25 6.59 -9.96
N HIS A 188 -14.36 6.81 -9.24
CA HIS A 188 -14.53 7.96 -8.37
C HIS A 188 -13.94 7.62 -6.99
N CYS A 189 -12.87 8.31 -6.61
CA CYS A 189 -12.00 7.90 -5.51
C CYS A 189 -11.78 9.00 -4.48
N LEU A 190 -11.74 8.60 -3.21
CA LEU A 190 -11.07 9.39 -2.19
C LEU A 190 -9.55 9.18 -2.35
N ARG A 191 -8.80 10.28 -2.51
CA ARG A 191 -7.35 10.23 -2.37
C ARG A 191 -7.02 10.22 -0.88
N VAL A 192 -6.11 9.33 -0.52
CA VAL A 192 -5.62 9.15 0.84
C VAL A 192 -4.14 9.48 0.86
N LEU A 193 -3.74 10.32 1.81
CA LEU A 193 -2.34 10.56 2.16
C LEU A 193 -2.13 10.08 3.59
N ASP A 194 -1.36 9.02 3.76
CA ASP A 194 -0.94 8.52 5.06
C ASP A 194 0.57 8.75 5.19
N VAL A 195 0.93 9.78 5.96
CA VAL A 195 2.31 10.28 6.07
C VAL A 195 2.82 10.17 7.49
N ASP A 196 4.01 9.59 7.63
CA ASP A 196 4.78 9.64 8.84
C ASP A 196 5.45 11.02 8.99
N ILE A 197 4.82 11.86 9.81
CA ILE A 197 5.30 13.20 10.17
C ILE A 197 6.26 13.20 11.37
N SER A 198 6.54 12.04 11.97
CA SER A 198 7.40 11.96 13.16
C SER A 198 8.88 12.22 12.82
N ASN A 199 9.28 11.98 11.57
CA ASN A 199 10.63 12.23 11.08
C ASN A 199 10.82 13.70 10.64
N PRO A 200 11.80 14.44 11.20
CA PRO A 200 12.05 15.85 10.86
C PRO A 200 12.33 16.13 9.38
N HIS A 201 12.73 15.12 8.60
CA HIS A 201 13.02 15.24 7.17
C HIS A 201 12.05 14.43 6.30
N GLY A 202 10.91 14.03 6.87
CA GLY A 202 9.89 13.20 6.23
C GLY A 202 10.16 11.72 6.41
N GLY A 203 9.15 10.99 6.87
CA GLY A 203 9.16 9.55 6.94
C GLY A 203 8.66 8.94 5.63
N GLU A 204 7.88 7.89 5.76
CA GLU A 204 7.18 7.25 4.65
C GLU A 204 5.88 7.99 4.34
N LEU A 205 5.46 8.00 3.09
CA LEU A 205 4.18 8.52 2.64
C LEU A 205 3.52 7.51 1.70
N ALA A 206 2.31 7.09 2.02
CA ALA A 206 1.43 6.36 1.12
C ALA A 206 0.46 7.34 0.43
N GLU A 207 0.47 7.36 -0.90
CA GLU A 207 -0.58 7.95 -1.73
C GLU A 207 -1.47 6.83 -2.25
N VAL A 208 -2.75 6.85 -1.87
CA VAL A 208 -3.66 5.75 -2.15
C VAL A 208 -4.96 6.29 -2.71
N PHE A 209 -5.54 5.60 -3.68
CA PHE A 209 -6.84 5.95 -4.24
C PHE A 209 -7.82 4.83 -3.92
N VAL A 210 -8.75 5.14 -3.04
CA VAL A 210 -9.81 4.22 -2.60
C VAL A 210 -11.08 4.61 -3.32
N GLU A 211 -11.62 3.71 -4.14
CA GLU A 211 -12.89 3.95 -4.83
C GLU A 211 -14.07 3.91 -3.86
N SER A 212 -15.19 4.49 -4.25
CA SER A 212 -16.38 4.70 -3.40
C SER A 212 -16.93 3.44 -2.68
N GLY A 213 -16.71 2.25 -3.23
CA GLY A 213 -17.05 0.95 -2.66
C GLY A 213 -16.04 0.41 -1.64
N GLY A 214 -14.98 1.16 -1.33
CA GLY A 214 -14.04 0.82 -0.27
C GLY A 214 -12.81 0.05 -0.71
N ARG A 215 -12.56 -0.11 -2.01
CA ARG A 215 -11.40 -0.83 -2.51
C ARG A 215 -10.28 0.10 -2.97
N THR A 216 -9.04 -0.25 -2.65
CA THR A 216 -7.88 0.44 -3.25
C THR A 216 -7.76 0.04 -4.71
N ILE A 217 -7.62 1.01 -5.61
CA ILE A 217 -7.40 0.76 -7.06
C ILE A 217 -5.99 1.14 -7.51
N PHE A 218 -5.36 2.10 -6.84
CA PHE A 218 -4.05 2.61 -7.19
C PHE A 218 -3.29 3.07 -5.96
N PHE A 219 -2.00 2.74 -5.91
CA PHE A 219 -1.13 3.08 -4.80
C PHE A 219 0.25 3.50 -5.30
N ARG A 220 0.82 4.49 -4.60
CA ARG A 220 2.23 4.88 -4.70
C ARG A 220 2.79 5.08 -3.31
N ARG A 221 4.03 4.65 -3.15
CA ARG A 221 4.84 4.99 -1.98
C ARG A 221 5.80 6.12 -2.29
N TYR A 222 6.01 6.98 -1.31
CA TYR A 222 7.01 8.03 -1.34
C TYR A 222 7.84 7.95 -0.06
N ASP A 223 9.11 8.31 -0.16
CA ASP A 223 9.98 8.45 0.99
C ASP A 223 10.42 9.91 1.13
N GLY A 224 10.54 10.39 2.37
CA GLY A 224 11.17 11.68 2.65
C GLY A 224 12.58 11.76 2.05
N ARG A 225 12.97 12.94 1.58
CA ARG A 225 14.19 13.18 0.78
C ARG A 225 15.45 12.46 1.25
N TYR A 226 15.62 12.30 2.57
CA TYR A 226 16.81 11.70 3.18
C TYR A 226 16.54 10.38 3.93
N LEU A 227 15.33 9.81 3.85
CA LEU A 227 14.95 8.61 4.61
C LEU A 227 15.89 7.43 4.34
N ARG A 228 16.43 7.33 3.12
CA ARG A 228 17.35 6.27 2.69
C ARG A 228 18.83 6.58 2.95
N GLY A 229 19.13 7.59 3.77
CA GLY A 229 20.51 8.00 4.10
C GLY A 229 21.26 8.72 2.98
N HIS A 230 20.58 9.06 1.87
CA HIS A 230 21.12 9.82 0.75
C HIS A 230 20.03 10.70 0.13
N ASP A 231 20.43 11.68 -0.68
CA ASP A 231 19.52 12.64 -1.30
C ASP A 231 18.73 12.00 -2.47
N LEU A 232 17.49 11.61 -2.21
CA LEU A 232 16.61 11.01 -3.21
C LEU A 232 16.24 11.97 -4.34
N VAL A 233 16.17 13.28 -4.06
CA VAL A 233 15.86 14.31 -5.09
C VAL A 233 16.99 14.39 -6.11
N SER A 234 18.24 14.35 -5.66
CA SER A 234 19.40 14.34 -6.56
C SER A 234 19.58 13.02 -7.30
N LYS A 235 19.33 11.90 -6.61
CA LYS A 235 19.46 10.56 -7.22
C LYS A 235 18.37 10.29 -8.27
N TYR A 236 17.15 10.76 -8.01
CA TYR A 236 15.98 10.52 -8.84
C TYR A 236 15.30 11.85 -9.25
N PRO A 237 15.96 12.66 -10.10
CA PRO A 237 15.48 14.00 -10.43
C PRO A 237 14.14 14.02 -11.17
N ASN A 238 13.77 12.91 -11.81
CA ASN A 238 12.55 12.79 -12.62
C ASN A 238 11.41 12.07 -11.90
N ASN A 239 11.66 11.52 -10.70
CA ASN A 239 10.60 10.86 -9.95
C ASN A 239 9.54 11.88 -9.50
N ARG A 240 8.29 11.41 -9.43
CA ARG A 240 7.18 12.20 -8.89
C ARG A 240 7.50 12.62 -7.46
N ARG A 241 6.95 13.76 -7.06
CA ARG A 241 7.13 14.33 -5.72
C ARG A 241 5.81 14.79 -5.16
N ILE A 242 5.68 14.68 -3.84
CA ILE A 242 4.64 15.33 -3.06
C ILE A 242 5.36 16.21 -2.03
N VAL A 243 4.88 17.43 -1.84
CA VAL A 243 5.40 18.33 -0.81
C VAL A 243 4.32 18.51 0.24
N ILE A 244 4.65 18.22 1.51
CA ILE A 244 3.73 18.38 2.64
C ILE A 244 4.46 19.16 3.73
N ASN A 245 3.94 20.31 4.15
CA ASN A 245 4.60 21.21 5.12
C ASN A 245 6.08 21.49 4.77
N ASP A 246 6.35 21.86 3.52
CA ASP A 246 7.70 22.10 2.99
C ASP A 246 8.66 20.88 2.98
N ILE A 247 8.19 19.71 3.40
CA ILE A 247 8.95 18.45 3.33
C ILE A 247 8.68 17.78 1.98
N VAL A 248 9.76 17.42 1.30
CA VAL A 248 9.71 16.76 -0.01
C VAL A 248 9.72 15.24 0.16
N TYR A 249 8.68 14.59 -0.34
CA TYR A 249 8.56 13.14 -0.47
C TYR A 249 8.77 12.77 -1.93
N VAL A 250 9.69 11.84 -2.19
CA VAL A 250 10.06 11.39 -3.54
C VAL A 250 9.48 10.00 -3.76
N HIS A 251 8.87 9.77 -4.92
CA HIS A 251 8.31 8.47 -5.28
C HIS A 251 9.42 7.42 -5.25
N SER A 252 9.38 6.57 -4.24
CA SER A 252 10.29 5.45 -4.03
C SER A 252 9.69 4.50 -2.99
N ASP A 253 10.10 3.24 -3.05
CA ASP A 253 9.73 2.21 -2.11
C ASP A 253 10.91 1.79 -1.21
N CYS A 254 10.73 0.71 -0.44
CA CYS A 254 11.74 0.17 0.45
C CYS A 254 13.03 -0.30 -0.25
N SER A 255 12.95 -0.65 -1.54
CA SER A 255 14.10 -1.00 -2.37
C SER A 255 14.81 0.23 -2.96
N GLY A 256 14.22 1.42 -2.78
CA GLY A 256 14.70 2.69 -3.32
C GLY A 256 14.34 2.88 -4.80
N TRP A 257 13.42 2.07 -5.34
CA TRP A 257 12.90 2.17 -6.70
C TRP A 257 11.48 2.73 -6.68
N ALA A 258 11.00 3.24 -7.81
CA ALA A 258 9.67 3.81 -7.89
C ALA A 258 8.71 2.82 -8.54
N HIS A 259 7.72 2.35 -7.79
CA HIS A 259 6.67 1.46 -8.29
C HIS A 259 5.29 2.10 -8.20
N ASP A 260 4.54 1.91 -9.27
CA ASP A 260 3.11 2.15 -9.32
C ASP A 260 2.41 0.81 -9.06
N GLN A 261 1.55 0.76 -8.05
CA GLN A 261 0.84 -0.47 -7.70
C GLN A 261 -0.63 -0.41 -8.13
N LEU A 262 -1.09 -1.48 -8.77
CA LEU A 262 -2.48 -1.66 -9.21
C LEU A 262 -3.05 -2.90 -8.54
N THR A 263 -4.27 -2.80 -8.03
CA THR A 263 -4.99 -3.97 -7.50
C THR A 263 -5.85 -4.59 -8.59
N SER A 264 -6.25 -5.85 -8.41
CA SER A 264 -7.17 -6.50 -9.36
C SER A 264 -8.53 -5.79 -9.48
N GLU A 265 -8.92 -4.99 -8.48
CA GLU A 265 -10.14 -4.17 -8.48
C GLU A 265 -10.09 -3.10 -9.58
N SER A 266 -8.90 -2.53 -9.86
CA SER A 266 -8.71 -1.55 -10.93
C SER A 266 -8.98 -2.08 -12.35
N LEU A 267 -9.00 -3.41 -12.52
CA LEU A 267 -9.21 -4.06 -13.80
C LEU A 267 -10.64 -4.58 -13.97
N ARG A 268 -11.47 -4.51 -12.92
CA ARG A 268 -12.86 -4.96 -13.01
C ARG A 268 -13.66 -3.97 -13.85
N PRO A 269 -14.51 -4.45 -14.78
CA PRO A 269 -15.44 -3.60 -15.49
C PRO A 269 -16.35 -2.88 -14.49
N ILE A 270 -16.56 -1.59 -14.68
CA ILE A 270 -17.50 -0.81 -13.89
C ILE A 270 -18.91 -1.19 -14.35
N SER A 271 -19.71 -1.74 -13.43
CA SER A 271 -21.10 -2.18 -13.67
C SER A 271 -22.09 -1.02 -13.69
#